data_AF-A0A3D8I5H5-F1
#
_entry.id   AF-A0A3D8I5H5-F1
#
_cell.length_a   1.000
_cell.length_b   1.000
_cell.length_c   1.000
_cell.angle_alpha   90.00
_cell.angle_beta   90.00
_cell.angle_gamma   90.00
#
_symmetry.space_group_name_H-M   'P 1'
#
loop_
_entity.id
_entity.type
_entity.pdbx_description
1 polymer ?
#
loop_
_entity_poly.entity_id
_entity_poly.type
_entity_poly.pdbx_seq_one_letter_code
_entity_poly.pdbx_strand_id
1 'polypeptide(L)'
;MYPLDILEEELKNKIAQEYFKDFDTTRILGKIDFCVSFDVRSLFQSIHFLWAEAKKGSKSDIIESFVQLILTIGKERTFESELPPLFLGAFDALKFAFIPYDEIARIFSQNDFNWNVTPSNYESKEFKQLYNTTKELLESQKLQFDFAQDSKELKAFIKANFSLDNEHLHKIQISKNNFMVIYQKWLTSVKDSISIDWNLAKDAGILDSDFYLADLLSEENQSLIDKLFVVLQKTYYEFNKTITFMRTEQKDTASFKDNQKAHKSFWNLYERPPKKEYWDYIIERRDLLVPSDIRERKGAFFTPQRWVQKAQDYLAKALGEDWQSEYIIWDCAAGTGNLLANLTESRNLYASTLDKSDVEIIKELAHNKRLALFENHIFQFDFLNDILLDKPCEKHANSANSTGGGDRRGL
;
A
#
# COMPACT_ATOMS: atom_id res chain seq x y z
N MET A 1 -38.22 5.32 5.93
CA MET A 1 -37.54 6.17 6.94
C MET A 1 -37.89 5.67 8.34
N TYR A 2 -36.97 5.80 9.29
CA TYR A 2 -37.16 5.46 10.69
C TYR A 2 -37.45 6.72 11.54
N PRO A 3 -38.04 6.58 12.75
CA PRO A 3 -38.23 7.70 13.65
C PRO A 3 -36.90 8.41 13.98
N LEU A 4 -36.88 9.74 13.99
CA LEU A 4 -35.65 10.52 14.20
C LEU A 4 -35.11 10.44 15.65
N ASP A 5 -35.95 10.05 16.59
CA ASP A 5 -35.63 9.86 18.01
C ASP A 5 -35.19 8.42 18.35
N ILE A 6 -35.25 7.50 17.37
CA ILE A 6 -34.86 6.09 17.51
C ILE A 6 -33.46 5.96 18.13
N LEU A 7 -33.29 4.99 19.03
CA LEU A 7 -31.99 4.68 19.58
C LEU A 7 -31.11 4.05 18.50
N GLU A 8 -29.81 4.36 18.52
CA GLU A 8 -28.86 3.86 17.52
C GLU A 8 -28.84 2.32 17.46
N GLU A 9 -28.82 1.66 18.62
CA GLU A 9 -28.91 0.20 18.71
C GLU A 9 -30.23 -0.36 18.16
N GLU A 10 -31.35 0.34 18.38
CA GLU A 10 -32.63 -0.09 17.79
C GLU A 10 -32.61 0.06 16.26
N LEU A 11 -31.99 1.13 15.74
CA LEU A 11 -31.81 1.34 14.31
C LEU A 11 -30.94 0.24 13.67
N LYS A 12 -29.79 -0.10 14.27
CA LYS A 12 -28.92 -1.20 13.83
C LYS A 12 -29.71 -2.50 13.69
N ASN A 13 -30.50 -2.85 14.71
CA ASN A 13 -31.34 -4.04 14.72
C ASN A 13 -32.42 -4.04 13.62
N LYS A 14 -33.09 -2.90 13.40
CA LYS A 14 -34.09 -2.79 12.33
C LYS A 14 -33.47 -2.93 10.94
N ILE A 15 -32.32 -2.31 10.70
CA ILE A 15 -31.61 -2.41 9.43
C ILE A 15 -31.13 -3.84 9.19
N ALA A 16 -30.58 -4.52 10.21
CA ALA A 16 -30.23 -5.93 10.14
C ALA A 16 -31.41 -6.80 9.70
N GLN A 17 -32.56 -6.65 10.37
CA GLN A 17 -33.76 -7.45 10.07
C GLN A 17 -34.38 -7.13 8.72
N GLU A 18 -34.40 -5.87 8.29
CA GLU A 18 -35.09 -5.46 7.08
C GLU A 18 -34.26 -5.72 5.81
N TYR A 19 -32.94 -5.48 5.87
CA TYR A 19 -32.07 -5.48 4.69
C TYR A 19 -31.06 -6.63 4.67
N PHE A 20 -30.70 -7.20 5.83
CA PHE A 20 -29.62 -8.19 5.94
C PHE A 20 -30.01 -9.47 6.70
N LYS A 21 -31.30 -9.82 6.75
CA LYS A 21 -31.83 -10.97 7.51
C LYS A 21 -31.17 -12.33 7.22
N ASP A 22 -30.62 -12.48 6.01
CA ASP A 22 -30.02 -13.73 5.52
C ASP A 22 -28.50 -13.79 5.81
N PHE A 23 -27.94 -12.77 6.48
CA PHE A 23 -26.53 -12.64 6.84
C PHE A 23 -26.34 -12.66 8.36
N ASP A 24 -25.10 -12.93 8.80
CA ASP A 24 -24.71 -12.72 10.19
C ASP A 24 -24.42 -11.24 10.43
N THR A 25 -25.21 -10.63 11.31
CA THR A 25 -25.10 -9.22 11.73
C THR A 25 -24.76 -9.07 13.20
N THR A 26 -24.45 -10.17 13.88
CA THR A 26 -24.24 -10.21 15.34
C THR A 26 -22.78 -9.99 15.74
N ARG A 27 -21.85 -10.06 14.78
CA ARG A 27 -20.42 -9.97 15.04
C ARG A 27 -20.00 -8.53 15.36
N ILE A 28 -19.26 -8.40 16.46
CA ILE A 28 -18.67 -7.12 16.89
C ILE A 28 -17.18 -7.13 16.51
N LEU A 29 -16.77 -6.18 15.68
CA LEU A 29 -15.38 -6.03 15.22
C LEU A 29 -14.78 -4.76 15.82
N GLY A 30 -14.11 -4.90 16.97
CA GLY A 30 -13.50 -3.76 17.65
C GLY A 30 -14.54 -2.68 17.95
N LYS A 31 -14.31 -1.46 17.44
CA LYS A 31 -15.24 -0.32 17.56
C LYS A 31 -16.10 -0.05 16.33
N ILE A 32 -16.16 -0.99 15.39
CA ILE A 32 -17.07 -0.89 14.23
C ILE A 32 -18.50 -1.17 14.71
N ASP A 33 -19.40 -0.24 14.44
CA ASP A 33 -20.78 -0.27 14.94
C ASP A 33 -21.65 -1.37 14.35
N PHE A 34 -21.45 -1.69 13.07
CA PHE A 34 -22.29 -2.62 12.35
C PHE A 34 -21.45 -3.44 11.37
N CYS A 35 -21.59 -4.76 11.44
CA CYS A 35 -20.87 -5.68 10.57
C CYS A 35 -21.88 -6.63 9.91
N VAL A 36 -21.81 -6.78 8.58
CA VAL A 36 -22.54 -7.81 7.85
C VAL A 36 -21.51 -8.82 7.36
N SER A 37 -21.68 -10.06 7.80
CA SER A 37 -20.79 -11.17 7.49
C SER A 37 -21.57 -12.36 6.97
N PHE A 38 -20.86 -13.29 6.36
CA PHE A 38 -21.40 -14.60 6.07
C PHE A 38 -20.54 -15.67 6.71
N ASP A 39 -21.20 -16.47 7.54
CA ASP A 39 -20.59 -17.60 8.22
C ASP A 39 -20.63 -18.83 7.30
N VAL A 40 -19.53 -19.07 6.60
CA VAL A 40 -19.30 -20.38 6.00
C VAL A 40 -18.72 -21.26 7.10
N ARG A 41 -19.54 -22.11 7.75
CA ARG A 41 -19.10 -23.04 8.81
C ARG A 41 -17.91 -23.94 8.44
N SER A 42 -17.58 -24.05 7.15
CA SER A 42 -16.44 -24.83 6.64
C SER A 42 -15.14 -24.03 6.47
N LEU A 43 -15.19 -22.70 6.55
CA LEU A 43 -14.02 -21.82 6.46
C LEU A 43 -13.56 -21.44 7.87
N PHE A 44 -12.26 -21.59 8.15
CA PHE A 44 -11.62 -21.10 9.38
C PHE A 44 -11.59 -19.56 9.47
N GLN A 45 -12.15 -18.86 8.47
CA GLN A 45 -12.14 -17.42 8.37
C GLN A 45 -13.48 -16.91 7.86
N SER A 46 -13.98 -15.83 8.46
CA SER A 46 -15.27 -15.24 8.11
C SER A 46 -15.14 -14.29 6.94
N ILE A 47 -16.18 -14.28 6.08
CA ILE A 47 -16.27 -13.38 4.94
C ILE A 47 -17.09 -12.18 5.39
N HIS A 48 -16.48 -11.00 5.37
CA HIS A 48 -17.16 -9.74 5.67
C HIS A 48 -17.68 -9.11 4.37
N PHE A 49 -18.91 -8.64 4.39
CA PHE A 49 -19.52 -7.93 3.27
C PHE A 49 -19.56 -6.42 3.52
N LEU A 50 -19.82 -6.02 4.76
CA LEU A 50 -19.95 -4.62 5.14
C LEU A 50 -19.41 -4.37 6.54
N TRP A 51 -18.63 -3.31 6.67
CA TRP A 51 -18.37 -2.64 7.93
C TRP A 51 -19.01 -1.26 7.87
N ALA A 52 -19.75 -0.86 8.89
CA ALA A 52 -20.49 0.37 8.87
C ALA A 52 -20.48 1.11 10.22
N GLU A 53 -20.56 2.43 10.12
CA GLU A 53 -20.81 3.34 11.25
C GLU A 53 -22.30 3.71 11.26
N ALA A 54 -22.93 3.66 12.43
CA ALA A 54 -24.32 4.02 12.60
C ALA A 54 -24.42 5.35 13.34
N LYS A 55 -25.40 6.20 12.99
CA LYS A 55 -25.69 7.41 13.76
C LYS A 55 -27.17 7.51 14.12
N LYS A 56 -27.42 8.09 15.30
CA LYS A 56 -28.77 8.43 15.75
C LYS A 56 -29.35 9.60 14.95
N GLY A 57 -30.62 9.48 14.58
CA GLY A 57 -31.41 10.58 14.00
C GLY A 57 -30.98 10.90 12.57
N SER A 58 -30.90 12.18 12.21
CA SER A 58 -30.55 12.63 10.84
C SER A 58 -29.63 13.85 10.80
N LYS A 59 -29.10 14.25 11.95
CA LYS A 59 -28.33 15.49 12.09
C LYS A 59 -26.85 15.31 11.78
N SER A 60 -26.35 14.08 11.89
CA SER A 60 -24.98 13.76 11.54
C SER A 60 -24.76 13.86 10.05
N ASP A 61 -23.66 14.48 9.64
CA ASP A 61 -23.21 14.37 8.26
C ASP A 61 -22.72 12.93 8.00
N ILE A 62 -23.26 12.33 6.94
CA ILE A 62 -22.96 10.94 6.55
C ILE A 62 -21.49 10.78 6.15
N ILE A 63 -20.87 11.85 5.63
CA ILE A 63 -19.45 11.87 5.26
C ILE A 63 -18.62 11.76 6.54
N GLU A 64 -18.98 12.48 7.61
CA GLU A 64 -18.28 12.41 8.90
C GLU A 64 -18.35 10.99 9.50
N SER A 65 -19.48 10.30 9.34
CA SER A 65 -19.61 8.89 9.78
C SER A 65 -18.63 7.97 9.05
N PHE A 66 -18.45 8.13 7.74
CA PHE A 66 -17.42 7.39 7.01
C PHE A 66 -16.00 7.75 7.47
N VAL A 67 -15.72 9.03 7.71
CA VAL A 67 -14.41 9.46 8.23
C VAL A 67 -14.13 8.77 9.57
N GLN A 68 -15.12 8.72 10.47
CA GLN A 68 -15.00 8.02 11.74
C GLN A 68 -14.74 6.52 11.55
N LEU A 69 -15.46 5.86 10.65
CA LEU A 69 -15.27 4.44 10.35
C LEU A 69 -13.86 4.16 9.83
N ILE A 70 -13.39 4.94 8.86
CA ILE A 70 -12.06 4.77 8.24
C ILE A 70 -10.96 4.99 9.28
N LEU A 71 -11.07 6.03 10.11
CA LEU A 71 -10.13 6.28 11.21
C LEU A 71 -10.12 5.12 12.21
N THR A 72 -11.29 4.56 12.53
CA THR A 72 -11.41 3.42 13.45
C THR A 72 -10.72 2.18 12.89
N ILE A 73 -11.00 1.80 11.63
CA ILE A 73 -10.38 0.66 10.95
C ILE A 73 -8.86 0.80 10.90
N GLY A 74 -8.35 1.98 10.54
CA GLY A 74 -6.92 2.19 10.40
C GLY A 74 -6.19 2.26 11.74
N LYS A 75 -6.81 2.86 12.77
CA LYS A 75 -6.27 2.88 14.13
C LYS A 75 -6.18 1.50 14.76
N GLU A 76 -7.20 0.66 14.56
CA GLU A 76 -7.24 -0.70 15.10
C GLU A 76 -6.55 -1.73 14.20
N ARG A 77 -6.08 -1.31 13.02
CA ARG A 77 -5.48 -2.17 12.00
C ARG A 77 -6.34 -3.41 11.69
N THR A 78 -7.67 -3.24 11.64
CA THR A 78 -8.64 -4.34 11.48
C THR A 78 -8.38 -5.17 10.21
N PHE A 79 -7.81 -4.56 9.16
CA PHE A 79 -7.45 -5.22 7.91
C PHE A 79 -6.24 -6.18 8.02
N GLU A 80 -5.48 -6.15 9.12
CA GLU A 80 -4.40 -7.11 9.36
C GLU A 80 -4.92 -8.43 9.94
N SER A 81 -5.98 -8.38 10.75
CA SER A 81 -6.57 -9.53 11.42
C SER A 81 -7.75 -10.13 10.65
N GLU A 82 -8.54 -9.31 9.96
CA GLU A 82 -9.75 -9.71 9.25
C GLU A 82 -9.63 -9.47 7.74
N LEU A 83 -10.37 -10.24 6.94
CA LEU A 83 -10.47 -9.94 5.51
C LEU A 83 -11.30 -8.66 5.31
N PRO A 84 -10.83 -7.70 4.48
CA PRO A 84 -11.59 -6.49 4.21
C PRO A 84 -12.97 -6.78 3.62
N PRO A 85 -13.98 -5.96 3.94
CA PRO A 85 -15.33 -6.13 3.42
C PRO A 85 -15.42 -5.74 1.94
N LEU A 86 -16.57 -6.03 1.31
CA LEU A 86 -16.85 -5.50 -0.03
C LEU A 86 -17.07 -3.99 0.00
N PHE A 87 -17.83 -3.53 1.00
CA PHE A 87 -18.17 -2.12 1.17
C PHE A 87 -17.86 -1.64 2.59
N LEU A 88 -17.54 -0.36 2.69
CA LEU A 88 -17.82 0.40 3.89
C LEU A 88 -19.23 1.01 3.79
N GLY A 89 -19.86 1.25 4.93
CA GLY A 89 -21.17 1.88 4.99
C GLY A 89 -21.27 2.94 6.07
N ALA A 90 -22.23 3.84 5.89
CA ALA A 90 -22.70 4.71 6.96
C ALA A 90 -24.21 4.86 6.84
N PHE A 91 -24.92 4.85 7.95
CA PHE A 91 -26.36 5.03 7.96
C PHE A 91 -26.87 5.80 9.18
N ASP A 92 -28.01 6.46 8.97
CA ASP A 92 -28.78 7.16 9.99
C ASP A 92 -30.26 6.79 9.89
N ALA A 93 -31.19 7.52 10.51
CA ALA A 93 -32.62 7.17 10.46
C ALA A 93 -33.27 7.42 9.08
N LEU A 94 -32.63 8.18 8.18
CA LEU A 94 -33.18 8.58 6.89
C LEU A 94 -32.53 7.83 5.71
N LYS A 95 -31.24 7.55 5.77
CA LYS A 95 -30.49 7.06 4.60
C LYS A 95 -29.39 6.06 4.95
N PHE A 96 -28.96 5.33 3.93
CA PHE A 96 -27.80 4.44 3.96
C PHE A 96 -26.91 4.74 2.75
N ALA A 97 -25.63 5.01 2.98
CA ALA A 97 -24.63 5.15 1.95
C ALA A 97 -23.55 4.04 1.99
N PHE A 98 -22.97 3.74 0.84
CA PHE A 98 -21.92 2.73 0.67
C PHE A 98 -20.72 3.28 -0.10
N ILE A 99 -19.51 2.78 0.23
CA ILE A 99 -18.28 3.03 -0.52
C ILE A 99 -17.57 1.68 -0.73
N PRO A 100 -17.23 1.28 -1.97
CA PRO A 100 -16.41 0.10 -2.23
C PRO A 100 -15.07 0.19 -1.49
N TYR A 101 -14.67 -0.89 -0.83
CA TYR A 101 -13.47 -0.85 0.00
C TYR A 101 -12.18 -0.63 -0.81
N ASP A 102 -12.08 -1.12 -2.05
CA ASP A 102 -10.89 -0.94 -2.91
C ASP A 102 -10.57 0.52 -3.21
N GLU A 103 -11.60 1.37 -3.33
CA GLU A 103 -11.44 2.80 -3.62
C GLU A 103 -10.69 3.54 -2.49
N ILE A 104 -10.85 3.08 -1.26
CA ILE A 104 -10.20 3.65 -0.08
C ILE A 104 -9.02 2.81 0.41
N ALA A 105 -8.81 1.60 -0.11
CA ALA A 105 -7.80 0.67 0.38
C ALA A 105 -6.38 1.28 0.38
N ARG A 106 -6.09 2.14 -0.61
CA ARG A 106 -4.81 2.87 -0.70
C ARG A 106 -4.54 3.78 0.50
N ILE A 107 -5.58 4.31 1.15
CA ILE A 107 -5.44 5.21 2.30
C ILE A 107 -4.83 4.46 3.48
N PHE A 108 -5.22 3.20 3.70
CA PHE A 108 -4.64 2.34 4.74
C PHE A 108 -3.17 2.01 4.51
N SER A 109 -2.66 2.25 3.30
CA SER A 109 -1.24 2.10 2.95
C SER A 109 -0.46 3.43 2.93
N GLN A 110 -1.07 4.55 3.32
CA GLN A 110 -0.38 5.84 3.37
C GLN A 110 0.54 5.95 4.58
N ASN A 111 1.78 6.35 4.34
CA ASN A 111 2.83 6.42 5.36
C ASN A 111 2.72 7.67 6.26
N ASP A 112 2.14 8.77 5.78
CA ASP A 112 2.07 10.07 6.46
C ASP A 112 0.67 10.37 7.03
N PHE A 113 -0.08 9.31 7.33
CA PHE A 113 -1.42 9.40 7.87
C PHE A 113 -1.43 9.14 9.39
N ASN A 114 -1.79 10.15 10.19
CA ASN A 114 -1.87 9.98 11.64
C ASN A 114 -3.20 9.32 12.07
N TRP A 115 -3.17 8.01 12.31
CA TRP A 115 -4.33 7.23 12.78
C TRP A 115 -4.81 7.55 14.21
N ASN A 116 -4.07 8.35 14.98
CA ASN A 116 -4.48 8.76 16.33
C ASN A 116 -5.32 10.04 16.36
N VAL A 117 -5.61 10.64 15.20
CA VAL A 117 -6.49 11.79 15.08
C VAL A 117 -7.90 11.44 15.57
N THR A 118 -8.48 12.32 16.38
CA THR A 118 -9.86 12.16 16.85
C THR A 118 -10.83 12.47 15.71
N PRO A 119 -11.88 11.66 15.49
CA PRO A 119 -12.89 11.92 14.45
C PRO A 119 -13.58 13.29 14.54
N SER A 120 -13.59 13.93 15.71
CA SER A 120 -14.12 15.28 15.92
C SER A 120 -13.13 16.42 15.59
N ASN A 121 -11.90 16.10 15.18
CA ASN A 121 -10.90 17.11 14.81
C ASN A 121 -10.98 17.43 13.31
N TYR A 122 -12.01 18.21 12.97
CA TYR A 122 -12.32 18.68 11.62
C TYR A 122 -11.19 19.47 10.95
N GLU A 123 -10.26 20.02 11.73
CA GLU A 123 -9.17 20.85 11.22
C GLU A 123 -7.93 20.05 10.79
N SER A 124 -7.81 18.80 11.24
CA SER A 124 -6.68 17.94 10.92
C SER A 124 -6.57 17.66 9.41
N LYS A 125 -5.33 17.43 8.96
CA LYS A 125 -5.04 17.07 7.56
C LYS A 125 -5.73 15.76 7.20
N GLU A 126 -5.64 14.78 8.08
CA GLU A 126 -6.21 13.44 7.96
C GLU A 126 -7.74 13.52 7.79
N PHE A 127 -8.41 14.27 8.67
CA PHE A 127 -9.86 14.44 8.58
C PHE A 127 -10.25 15.09 7.24
N LYS A 128 -9.61 16.20 6.87
CA LYS A 128 -9.91 16.91 5.61
C LYS A 128 -9.69 16.04 4.37
N GLN A 129 -8.62 15.24 4.37
CA GLN A 129 -8.32 14.31 3.28
C GLN A 129 -9.38 13.22 3.18
N LEU A 130 -9.73 12.57 4.29
CA LEU A 130 -10.76 11.54 4.32
C LEU A 130 -12.11 12.12 3.90
N TYR A 131 -12.49 13.27 4.48
CA TYR A 131 -13.75 13.94 4.17
C TYR A 131 -13.89 14.23 2.68
N ASN A 132 -12.87 14.85 2.06
CA ASN A 132 -12.90 15.16 0.63
C ASN A 132 -12.94 13.90 -0.23
N THR A 133 -12.12 12.89 0.09
CA THR A 133 -12.10 11.63 -0.69
C THR A 133 -13.44 10.91 -0.60
N THR A 134 -14.00 10.78 0.61
CA THR A 134 -15.30 10.18 0.85
C THR A 134 -16.40 10.96 0.13
N LYS A 135 -16.38 12.29 0.18
CA LYS A 135 -17.34 13.14 -0.50
C LYS A 135 -17.32 12.92 -2.01
N GLU A 136 -16.14 12.96 -2.63
CA GLU A 136 -15.97 12.72 -4.08
C GLU A 136 -16.47 11.32 -4.48
N LEU A 137 -16.17 10.29 -3.68
CA LEU A 137 -16.65 8.93 -3.93
C LEU A 137 -18.17 8.82 -3.85
N LEU A 138 -18.80 9.44 -2.84
CA LEU A 138 -20.26 9.42 -2.69
C LEU A 138 -20.96 10.18 -3.82
N GLU A 139 -20.43 11.35 -4.22
CA GLU A 139 -20.97 12.16 -5.32
C GLU A 139 -20.82 11.47 -6.69
N SER A 140 -19.69 10.79 -6.93
CA SER A 140 -19.41 10.12 -8.21
C SER A 140 -20.15 8.80 -8.37
N GLN A 141 -20.21 7.97 -7.32
CA GLN A 141 -20.79 6.62 -7.41
C GLN A 141 -22.29 6.58 -7.13
N LYS A 142 -22.84 7.60 -6.46
CA LYS A 142 -24.28 7.73 -6.14
C LYS A 142 -24.85 6.52 -5.37
N LEU A 143 -24.04 5.90 -4.52
CA LEU A 143 -24.45 4.78 -3.67
C LEU A 143 -25.04 5.25 -2.33
N GLN A 144 -25.92 6.25 -2.38
CA GLN A 144 -26.67 6.75 -1.23
C GLN A 144 -28.16 6.54 -1.49
N PHE A 145 -28.83 5.86 -0.54
CA PHE A 145 -30.21 5.46 -0.65
C PHE A 145 -31.03 6.07 0.49
N ASP A 146 -32.08 6.81 0.16
CA ASP A 146 -33.07 7.27 1.13
C ASP A 146 -34.04 6.14 1.46
N PHE A 147 -34.30 5.87 2.74
CA PHE A 147 -35.17 4.76 3.15
C PHE A 147 -36.64 4.97 2.79
N ALA A 148 -37.10 6.21 2.57
CA ALA A 148 -38.46 6.47 2.12
C ALA A 148 -38.59 6.36 0.60
N GLN A 149 -37.61 6.85 -0.16
CA GLN A 149 -37.68 6.88 -1.62
C GLN A 149 -37.06 5.66 -2.30
N ASP A 150 -35.93 5.19 -1.80
CA ASP A 150 -35.04 4.25 -2.50
C ASP A 150 -34.98 2.86 -1.84
N SER A 151 -35.94 2.51 -0.97
CA SER A 151 -35.91 1.25 -0.22
C SER A 151 -35.89 0.00 -1.11
N LYS A 152 -36.54 0.06 -2.28
CA LYS A 152 -36.56 -1.06 -3.24
C LYS A 152 -35.22 -1.19 -3.96
N GLU A 153 -34.66 -0.05 -4.36
CA GLU A 153 -33.37 0.10 -5.02
C GLU A 153 -32.25 -0.38 -4.08
N LEU A 154 -32.31 -0.02 -2.80
CA LEU A 154 -31.40 -0.51 -1.77
C LEU A 154 -31.47 -2.04 -1.62
N LYS A 155 -32.68 -2.62 -1.55
CA LYS A 155 -32.86 -4.08 -1.49
C LYS A 155 -32.30 -4.77 -2.73
N ALA A 156 -32.49 -4.18 -3.91
CA ALA A 156 -31.92 -4.68 -5.16
C ALA A 156 -30.39 -4.59 -5.18
N PHE A 157 -29.83 -3.47 -4.74
CA PHE A 157 -28.38 -3.26 -4.61
C PHE A 157 -27.75 -4.30 -3.68
N ILE A 158 -28.31 -4.50 -2.48
CA ILE A 158 -27.80 -5.49 -1.53
C ILE A 158 -27.87 -6.88 -2.13
N LYS A 159 -29.01 -7.26 -2.72
CA LYS A 159 -29.15 -8.58 -3.36
C LYS A 159 -28.11 -8.79 -4.47
N ALA A 160 -27.83 -7.78 -5.28
CA ALA A 160 -26.87 -7.90 -6.38
C ALA A 160 -25.41 -7.95 -5.90
N ASN A 161 -25.06 -7.22 -4.84
CA ASN A 161 -23.66 -7.02 -4.44
C ASN A 161 -23.22 -7.86 -3.24
N PHE A 162 -24.16 -8.34 -2.43
CA PHE A 162 -23.91 -9.14 -1.21
C PHE A 162 -24.21 -10.63 -1.46
N SER A 163 -24.11 -11.07 -2.71
CA SER A 163 -24.34 -12.46 -3.09
C SER A 163 -23.06 -13.29 -3.03
N LEU A 164 -23.18 -14.51 -2.54
CA LEU A 164 -22.18 -15.56 -2.74
C LEU A 164 -22.54 -16.34 -4.01
N ASP A 165 -22.14 -15.85 -5.17
CA ASP A 165 -22.10 -16.71 -6.36
C ASP A 165 -20.98 -17.73 -6.17
N ASN A 166 -21.30 -18.85 -5.51
CA ASN A 166 -20.33 -19.89 -5.20
C ASN A 166 -20.85 -21.24 -5.72
N GLU A 167 -20.38 -21.65 -6.90
CA GLU A 167 -20.33 -23.06 -7.28
C GLU A 167 -19.31 -23.85 -6.42
N HIS A 168 -18.45 -23.15 -5.65
CA HIS A 168 -17.42 -23.71 -4.77
C HIS A 168 -17.54 -23.15 -3.33
N LEU A 169 -18.49 -23.69 -2.56
CA LEU A 169 -18.85 -23.28 -1.19
C LEU A 169 -17.74 -23.39 -0.11
N HIS A 170 -16.50 -23.72 -0.48
CA HIS A 170 -15.43 -24.07 0.46
C HIS A 170 -14.18 -23.20 0.34
N LYS A 171 -14.18 -22.18 -0.54
CA LYS A 171 -13.02 -21.32 -0.78
C LYS A 171 -13.39 -19.84 -0.78
N ILE A 172 -12.46 -19.02 -0.32
CA ILE A 172 -12.57 -17.56 -0.25
C ILE A 172 -12.26 -16.98 -1.63
N GLN A 173 -13.22 -16.25 -2.22
CA GLN A 173 -13.03 -15.57 -3.49
C GLN A 173 -12.00 -14.43 -3.36
N ILE A 174 -11.05 -14.37 -4.30
CA ILE A 174 -10.05 -13.30 -4.34
C ILE A 174 -10.58 -12.12 -5.16
N SER A 175 -10.48 -10.92 -4.60
CA SER A 175 -11.02 -9.68 -5.17
C SER A 175 -10.03 -8.52 -5.05
N LYS A 176 -10.39 -7.38 -5.65
CA LYS A 176 -9.65 -6.11 -5.53
C LYS A 176 -9.48 -5.64 -4.09
N ASN A 177 -10.34 -6.10 -3.17
CA ASN A 177 -10.36 -5.62 -1.78
C ASN A 177 -9.45 -6.46 -0.87
N ASN A 178 -9.27 -7.75 -1.19
CA ASN A 178 -8.63 -8.69 -0.27
C ASN A 178 -7.27 -9.23 -0.74
N PHE A 179 -6.88 -9.05 -2.00
CA PHE A 179 -5.61 -9.58 -2.53
C PHE A 179 -4.38 -9.08 -1.75
N MET A 180 -4.39 -7.83 -1.26
CA MET A 180 -3.32 -7.30 -0.41
C MET A 180 -3.19 -8.04 0.93
N VAL A 181 -4.32 -8.34 1.58
CA VAL A 181 -4.33 -9.06 2.86
C VAL A 181 -3.95 -10.53 2.66
N ILE A 182 -4.42 -11.13 1.56
CA ILE A 182 -4.02 -12.49 1.17
C ILE A 182 -2.51 -12.54 0.90
N TYR A 183 -1.92 -11.53 0.26
CA TYR A 183 -0.48 -11.41 0.11
C TYR A 183 0.26 -11.39 1.45
N GLN A 184 -0.18 -10.57 2.42
CA GLN A 184 0.44 -10.56 3.76
C GLN A 184 0.38 -11.94 4.44
N LYS A 185 -0.75 -12.65 4.30
CA LYS A 185 -0.87 -14.02 4.81
C LYS A 185 0.04 -14.99 4.05
N TRP A 186 0.18 -14.84 2.73
CA TRP A 186 1.09 -15.63 1.90
C TRP A 186 2.55 -15.41 2.31
N LEU A 187 2.95 -14.17 2.64
CA LEU A 187 4.29 -13.87 3.16
C LEU A 187 4.60 -14.68 4.43
N THR A 188 3.65 -14.76 5.35
CA THR A 188 3.85 -15.52 6.60
C THR A 188 3.74 -17.04 6.44
N SER A 189 3.00 -17.52 5.45
CA SER A 189 2.65 -18.94 5.33
C SER A 189 3.50 -19.67 4.30
N VAL A 190 3.82 -19.04 3.16
CA VAL A 190 4.38 -19.71 1.97
C VAL A 190 5.79 -19.22 1.66
N LYS A 191 6.09 -17.92 1.79
CA LYS A 191 7.38 -17.33 1.36
C LYS A 191 8.61 -18.10 1.87
N ASP A 192 8.65 -18.47 3.14
CA ASP A 192 9.81 -19.15 3.74
C ASP A 192 9.99 -20.60 3.26
N SER A 193 8.92 -21.21 2.74
CA SER A 193 8.95 -22.54 2.13
C SER A 193 9.65 -22.57 0.77
N ILE A 194 9.85 -21.41 0.12
CA ILE A 194 10.50 -21.31 -1.19
C ILE A 194 12.02 -21.38 -1.02
N SER A 195 12.66 -22.22 -1.82
CA SER A 195 14.11 -22.46 -1.88
C SER A 195 14.85 -21.34 -2.61
N ILE A 196 14.77 -20.12 -2.08
CA ILE A 196 15.48 -18.95 -2.60
C ILE A 196 16.11 -18.16 -1.44
N ASP A 197 17.27 -17.56 -1.68
CA ASP A 197 17.83 -16.55 -0.79
C ASP A 197 17.17 -15.21 -1.11
N TRP A 198 16.22 -14.81 -0.27
CA TRP A 198 15.43 -13.60 -0.48
C TRP A 198 16.26 -12.30 -0.45
N ASN A 199 17.42 -12.28 0.21
CA ASN A 199 18.30 -11.11 0.20
C ASN A 199 18.96 -10.98 -1.18
N LEU A 200 19.54 -12.08 -1.68
CA LEU A 200 20.15 -12.11 -3.01
C LEU A 200 19.12 -11.90 -4.12
N ALA A 201 17.92 -12.46 -3.98
CA ALA A 201 16.84 -12.26 -4.95
C ALA A 201 16.46 -10.78 -5.04
N LYS A 202 16.30 -10.12 -3.89
CA LYS A 202 15.97 -8.70 -3.82
C LYS A 202 17.06 -7.82 -4.44
N ASP A 203 18.33 -8.10 -4.15
CA ASP A 203 19.47 -7.40 -4.75
C ASP A 203 19.52 -7.57 -6.28
N ALA A 204 18.99 -8.68 -6.80
CA ALA A 204 18.83 -8.95 -8.23
C ALA A 204 17.52 -8.40 -8.83
N GLY A 205 16.74 -7.60 -8.08
CA GLY A 205 15.47 -7.01 -8.54
C GLY A 205 14.28 -7.98 -8.57
N ILE A 206 14.43 -9.17 -7.98
CA ILE A 206 13.39 -10.20 -7.90
C ILE A 206 12.61 -10.01 -6.60
N LEU A 207 11.34 -9.63 -6.69
CA LEU A 207 10.53 -9.34 -5.50
C LEU A 207 9.67 -10.55 -5.12
N ASP A 208 9.40 -10.69 -3.82
CA ASP A 208 8.46 -11.67 -3.28
C ASP A 208 7.03 -11.46 -3.79
N SER A 209 6.67 -10.22 -4.11
CA SER A 209 5.40 -9.91 -4.80
C SER A 209 5.28 -10.61 -6.16
N ASP A 210 6.39 -10.84 -6.87
CA ASP A 210 6.36 -11.50 -8.19
C ASP A 210 6.05 -12.99 -8.06
N PHE A 211 6.56 -13.64 -7.01
CA PHE A 211 6.21 -15.03 -6.67
C PHE A 211 4.75 -15.15 -6.26
N TYR A 212 4.25 -14.20 -5.46
CA TYR A 212 2.83 -14.18 -5.11
C TYR A 212 1.93 -14.00 -6.33
N LEU A 213 2.26 -13.09 -7.25
CA LEU A 213 1.50 -12.91 -8.49
C LEU A 213 1.53 -14.17 -9.37
N ALA A 214 2.67 -14.85 -9.45
CA ALA A 214 2.82 -16.12 -10.15
C ALA A 214 1.90 -17.20 -9.58
N ASP A 215 1.80 -17.30 -8.26
CA ASP A 215 0.88 -18.21 -7.56
C ASP A 215 -0.58 -17.82 -7.77
N LEU A 216 -0.89 -16.53 -7.62
CA LEU A 216 -2.25 -15.99 -7.66
C LEU A 216 -2.89 -16.15 -9.03
N LEU A 217 -2.12 -15.87 -10.09
CA LEU A 217 -2.56 -15.90 -11.48
C LEU A 217 -2.20 -17.25 -12.12
N SER A 218 -2.50 -18.34 -11.42
CA SER A 218 -2.25 -19.71 -11.89
C SER A 218 -3.48 -20.60 -11.77
N GLU A 219 -3.55 -21.60 -12.66
CA GLU A 219 -4.51 -22.69 -12.64
C GLU A 219 -3.73 -24.01 -12.64
N GLU A 220 -4.15 -25.00 -11.84
CA GLU A 220 -3.41 -26.27 -11.68
C GLU A 220 -1.91 -26.12 -11.35
N ASN A 221 -1.55 -25.10 -10.56
CA ASN A 221 -0.15 -24.71 -10.27
C ASN A 221 0.65 -24.30 -11.53
N GLN A 222 0.00 -23.77 -12.55
CA GLN A 222 0.66 -23.25 -13.74
C GLN A 222 0.20 -21.81 -13.98
N SER A 223 1.15 -20.86 -13.97
CA SER A 223 0.81 -19.46 -14.20
C SER A 223 0.20 -19.29 -15.60
N LEU A 224 -0.86 -18.49 -15.67
CA LEU A 224 -1.66 -18.26 -16.87
C LEU A 224 -1.13 -17.12 -17.74
N ILE A 225 -0.26 -16.27 -17.17
CA ILE A 225 0.23 -15.06 -17.81
C ILE A 225 1.73 -15.18 -18.03
N ASP A 226 2.13 -15.40 -19.28
CA ASP A 226 3.54 -15.54 -19.67
C ASP A 226 4.37 -14.26 -19.52
N LYS A 227 3.70 -13.09 -19.37
CA LYS A 227 4.34 -11.79 -19.16
C LYS A 227 4.79 -11.55 -17.71
N LEU A 228 4.48 -12.46 -16.79
CA LEU A 228 4.92 -12.34 -15.40
C LEU A 228 6.43 -12.52 -15.31
N PHE A 229 7.06 -11.76 -14.43
CA PHE A 229 8.50 -11.83 -14.18
C PHE A 229 8.92 -13.17 -13.57
N VAL A 230 8.03 -13.76 -12.75
CA VAL A 230 8.13 -15.11 -12.19
C VAL A 230 6.96 -15.94 -12.71
N VAL A 231 7.20 -17.20 -13.08
CA VAL A 231 6.20 -18.14 -13.59
C VAL A 231 6.22 -19.41 -12.74
N LEU A 232 5.08 -19.80 -12.19
CA LEU A 232 4.91 -21.06 -11.47
C LEU A 232 4.72 -22.21 -12.48
N GLN A 233 5.51 -23.27 -12.33
CA GLN A 233 5.54 -24.48 -13.15
C GLN A 233 5.35 -25.72 -12.28
N LYS A 234 4.10 -26.02 -11.94
CA LYS A 234 3.62 -27.16 -11.13
C LYS A 234 4.23 -27.28 -9.73
N THR A 235 5.54 -27.47 -9.64
CA THR A 235 6.32 -27.74 -8.42
C THR A 235 7.50 -26.82 -8.21
N TYR A 236 7.75 -25.87 -9.11
CA TYR A 236 8.85 -24.90 -9.01
C TYR A 236 8.49 -23.59 -9.72
N TYR A 237 9.25 -22.54 -9.45
CA TYR A 237 9.19 -21.24 -10.12
C TYR A 237 10.29 -21.12 -11.15
N GLU A 238 10.01 -20.41 -12.24
CA GLU A 238 10.97 -19.97 -13.26
C GLU A 238 11.03 -18.44 -13.32
N PHE A 239 12.23 -17.89 -13.44
CA PHE A 239 12.45 -16.44 -13.59
C PHE A 239 13.79 -16.17 -14.30
N ASN A 240 14.12 -14.90 -14.54
CA ASN A 240 15.33 -14.49 -15.27
C ASN A 240 15.50 -15.17 -16.64
N LYS A 241 14.40 -15.29 -17.39
CA LYS A 241 14.43 -15.90 -18.74
C LYS A 241 15.24 -15.03 -19.69
N THR A 242 16.29 -15.61 -20.27
CA THR A 242 17.15 -14.94 -21.25
C THR A 242 17.42 -15.86 -22.44
N ILE A 243 17.55 -15.28 -23.62
CA ILE A 243 17.95 -16.00 -24.83
C ILE A 243 19.45 -15.82 -25.01
N THR A 244 20.18 -16.93 -25.04
CA THR A 244 21.62 -16.93 -25.25
C THR A 244 21.97 -16.60 -26.71
N PHE A 245 23.25 -16.30 -26.98
CA PHE A 245 23.73 -16.08 -28.34
C PHE A 245 23.50 -17.29 -29.27
N MET A 246 23.36 -18.50 -28.71
CA MET A 246 23.08 -19.74 -29.43
C MET A 246 21.59 -19.97 -29.70
N ARG A 247 20.71 -19.00 -29.38
CA ARG A 247 19.24 -19.13 -29.42
C ARG A 247 18.71 -20.25 -28.52
N THR A 248 19.40 -20.55 -27.42
CA THR A 248 18.90 -21.42 -26.35
C THR A 248 18.35 -20.58 -25.20
N GLU A 249 17.38 -21.12 -24.44
CA GLU A 249 16.81 -20.45 -23.27
C GLU A 249 17.62 -20.79 -22.01
N GLN A 250 17.99 -19.76 -21.25
CA GLN A 250 18.50 -19.89 -19.89
C GLN A 250 17.50 -19.26 -18.92
N LYS A 251 17.31 -19.91 -17.77
CA LYS A 251 16.42 -19.45 -16.69
C LYS A 251 16.89 -19.94 -15.35
N ASP A 252 16.56 -19.18 -14.31
CA ASP A 252 16.73 -19.58 -12.93
C ASP A 252 15.47 -20.30 -12.44
N THR A 253 15.64 -21.14 -11.42
CA THR A 253 14.53 -21.87 -10.81
C THR A 253 14.60 -21.86 -9.30
N ALA A 254 13.43 -21.80 -8.65
CA ALA A 254 13.29 -21.97 -7.21
C ALA A 254 12.23 -23.03 -6.92
N SER A 255 12.57 -24.03 -6.12
CA SER A 255 11.64 -25.09 -5.70
C SER A 255 11.06 -24.79 -4.32
N PHE A 256 10.21 -25.69 -3.79
CA PHE A 256 9.71 -25.61 -2.42
C PHE A 256 10.47 -26.58 -1.52
N LYS A 257 11.04 -26.08 -0.42
CA LYS A 257 11.79 -26.85 0.59
C LYS A 257 10.93 -27.95 1.23
N ASP A 258 9.63 -27.76 1.26
CA ASP A 258 8.66 -28.61 1.97
C ASP A 258 7.80 -29.47 1.03
N ASN A 259 8.15 -29.55 -0.26
CA ASN A 259 7.35 -30.22 -1.30
C ASN A 259 5.92 -29.65 -1.43
N GLN A 260 5.78 -28.32 -1.36
CA GLN A 260 4.53 -27.56 -1.52
C GLN A 260 3.48 -27.80 -0.43
N LYS A 261 3.86 -28.26 0.76
CA LYS A 261 2.89 -28.47 1.84
C LYS A 261 2.26 -27.15 2.26
N ALA A 262 3.06 -26.15 2.58
CA ALA A 262 2.62 -24.81 2.95
C ALA A 262 1.81 -24.15 1.83
N HIS A 263 2.33 -24.20 0.59
CA HIS A 263 1.66 -23.68 -0.59
C HIS A 263 0.25 -24.31 -0.80
N LYS A 264 0.14 -25.64 -0.75
CA LYS A 264 -1.15 -26.34 -0.91
C LYS A 264 -2.12 -26.02 0.22
N SER A 265 -1.66 -26.06 1.48
CA SER A 265 -2.48 -25.71 2.63
C SER A 265 -3.02 -24.29 2.54
N PHE A 266 -2.21 -23.33 2.10
CA PHE A 266 -2.60 -21.94 1.91
C PHE A 266 -3.63 -21.79 0.79
N TRP A 267 -3.32 -22.24 -0.42
CA TRP A 267 -4.18 -22.06 -1.59
C TRP A 267 -5.45 -22.92 -1.58
N ASN A 268 -5.54 -23.94 -0.73
CA ASN A 268 -6.80 -24.65 -0.49
C ASN A 268 -7.87 -23.77 0.16
N LEU A 269 -7.50 -22.65 0.79
CA LEU A 269 -8.43 -21.71 1.41
C LEU A 269 -9.04 -20.71 0.43
N TYR A 270 -8.40 -20.49 -0.74
CA TYR A 270 -8.75 -19.42 -1.66
C TYR A 270 -9.09 -19.95 -3.05
N GLU A 271 -10.03 -19.29 -3.71
CA GLU A 271 -10.35 -19.57 -5.11
C GLU A 271 -9.36 -18.80 -5.99
N ARG A 272 -8.54 -19.55 -6.73
CA ARG A 272 -7.59 -18.99 -7.70
C ARG A 272 -7.70 -19.72 -9.05
N PRO A 273 -7.47 -19.05 -10.18
CA PRO A 273 -7.18 -17.62 -10.30
C PRO A 273 -8.39 -16.73 -9.91
N PRO A 274 -8.18 -15.45 -9.55
CA PRO A 274 -9.30 -14.51 -9.35
C PRO A 274 -10.10 -14.34 -10.65
N LYS A 275 -11.30 -13.73 -10.58
CA LYS A 275 -12.07 -13.38 -11.78
C LYS A 275 -11.20 -12.62 -12.78
N LYS A 276 -11.28 -12.95 -14.06
CA LYS A 276 -10.44 -12.37 -15.13
C LYS A 276 -10.47 -10.84 -15.17
N GLU A 277 -11.62 -10.24 -14.89
CA GLU A 277 -11.81 -8.78 -14.81
C GLU A 277 -10.96 -8.09 -13.72
N TYR A 278 -10.38 -8.83 -12.77
CA TYR A 278 -9.52 -8.29 -11.73
C TYR A 278 -8.03 -8.39 -12.06
N TRP A 279 -7.63 -9.13 -13.11
CA TRP A 279 -6.23 -9.44 -13.38
C TRP A 279 -5.42 -8.17 -13.68
N ASP A 280 -5.88 -7.34 -14.61
CA ASP A 280 -5.19 -6.11 -14.99
C ASP A 280 -5.04 -5.17 -13.79
N TYR A 281 -6.10 -4.98 -12.99
CA TYR A 281 -6.05 -4.17 -11.78
C TYR A 281 -5.01 -4.68 -10.77
N ILE A 282 -4.97 -5.98 -10.50
CA ILE A 282 -4.03 -6.57 -9.53
C ILE A 282 -2.57 -6.43 -10.02
N ILE A 283 -2.34 -6.60 -11.32
CA ILE A 283 -1.01 -6.44 -11.93
C ILE A 283 -0.58 -4.97 -11.91
N GLU A 284 -1.46 -4.04 -12.32
CA GLU A 284 -1.20 -2.61 -12.29
C GLU A 284 -0.97 -2.09 -10.87
N ARG A 285 -1.65 -2.68 -9.89
CA ARG A 285 -1.51 -2.36 -8.46
C ARG A 285 -0.49 -3.22 -7.72
N ARG A 286 0.51 -3.77 -8.43
CA ARG A 286 1.69 -4.43 -7.84
C ARG A 286 2.37 -3.56 -6.78
N ASP A 287 2.31 -2.24 -6.92
CA ASP A 287 2.84 -1.26 -5.96
C ASP A 287 2.24 -1.40 -4.55
N LEU A 288 1.03 -1.98 -4.42
CA LEU A 288 0.39 -2.22 -3.13
C LEU A 288 0.93 -3.45 -2.38
N LEU A 289 1.71 -4.32 -3.05
CA LEU A 289 2.23 -5.57 -2.49
C LEU A 289 3.58 -5.37 -1.78
N VAL A 290 3.62 -4.47 -0.80
CA VAL A 290 4.84 -4.14 -0.05
C VAL A 290 4.96 -5.01 1.23
N PRO A 291 6.13 -5.62 1.51
CA PRO A 291 6.37 -6.33 2.77
C PRO A 291 6.21 -5.45 4.03
N SER A 292 5.63 -6.02 5.08
CA SER A 292 5.35 -5.33 6.35
C SER A 292 6.59 -4.99 7.18
N ASP A 293 7.67 -5.76 7.05
CA ASP A 293 8.96 -5.59 7.73
C ASP A 293 9.72 -4.33 7.28
N ILE A 294 9.55 -3.90 6.02
CA ILE A 294 10.05 -2.62 5.50
C ILE A 294 9.31 -1.44 6.15
N ARG A 295 8.01 -1.59 6.44
CA ARG A 295 7.19 -0.54 7.05
C ARG A 295 7.50 -0.34 8.54
N GLU A 296 7.83 -1.40 9.27
CA GLU A 296 8.05 -1.34 10.73
C GLU A 296 9.52 -1.22 11.17
N ARG A 297 10.49 -1.76 10.44
CA ARG A 297 11.89 -1.85 10.94
C ARG A 297 12.82 -0.71 10.53
N LYS A 298 12.59 -0.05 9.39
CA LYS A 298 13.60 0.89 8.85
C LYS A 298 13.42 2.35 9.26
N GLY A 299 12.28 2.78 9.81
CA GLY A 299 12.03 4.21 10.06
C GLY A 299 12.29 5.09 8.83
N ALA A 300 12.29 4.51 7.62
CA ALA A 300 12.59 5.18 6.37
C ALA A 300 11.32 5.89 5.91
N PHE A 301 11.05 7.03 6.55
CA PHE A 301 9.97 7.91 6.14
C PHE A 301 10.37 8.57 4.82
N PHE A 302 9.71 8.18 3.74
CA PHE A 302 9.86 8.84 2.45
C PHE A 302 9.40 10.30 2.56
N THR A 303 10.25 11.28 2.25
CA THR A 303 9.84 12.70 2.22
C THR A 303 8.77 12.94 1.16
N PRO A 304 7.52 13.27 1.54
CA PRO A 304 6.45 13.49 0.57
C PRO A 304 6.75 14.68 -0.37
N GLN A 305 6.31 14.59 -1.63
CA GLN A 305 6.58 15.57 -2.68
C GLN A 305 6.22 17.03 -2.31
N ARG A 306 5.18 17.24 -1.51
CA ARG A 306 4.80 18.59 -1.02
C ARG A 306 5.90 19.23 -0.16
N TRP A 307 6.63 18.44 0.62
CA TRP A 307 7.71 18.93 1.46
C TRP A 307 9.00 19.13 0.67
N VAL A 308 9.23 18.31 -0.37
CA VAL A 308 10.30 18.53 -1.36
C VAL A 308 10.13 19.91 -2.01
N GLN A 309 8.94 20.21 -2.54
CA GLN A 309 8.64 21.51 -3.15
C GLN A 309 8.85 22.66 -2.16
N LYS A 310 8.34 22.51 -0.92
CA LYS A 310 8.46 23.57 0.09
C LYS A 310 9.91 23.80 0.55
N ALA A 311 10.74 22.76 0.56
CA ALA A 311 12.17 22.89 0.85
C ALA A 311 12.88 23.70 -0.25
N GLN A 312 12.58 23.41 -1.52
CA GLN A 312 13.14 24.16 -2.66
C GLN A 312 12.66 25.63 -2.68
N ASP A 313 11.39 25.88 -2.36
CA ASP A 313 10.86 27.25 -2.23
C ASP A 313 11.59 28.05 -1.13
N TYR A 314 11.97 27.39 -0.03
CA TYR A 314 12.74 28.03 1.05
C TYR A 314 14.19 28.28 0.66
N LEU A 315 14.81 27.35 -0.07
CA LEU A 315 16.15 27.54 -0.62
C LEU A 315 16.19 28.71 -1.60
N ALA A 316 15.22 28.80 -2.53
CA ALA A 316 15.11 29.92 -3.47
C ALA A 316 14.89 31.26 -2.76
N LYS A 317 14.07 31.30 -1.69
CA LYS A 317 13.86 32.51 -0.89
C LYS A 317 15.10 32.96 -0.12
N ALA A 318 15.90 32.01 0.36
CA ALA A 318 17.07 32.29 1.19
C ALA A 318 18.32 32.61 0.35
N LEU A 319 18.49 31.93 -0.80
CA LEU A 319 19.71 31.92 -1.59
C LEU A 319 19.53 32.56 -2.99
N GLY A 320 18.32 32.98 -3.36
CA GLY A 320 18.00 33.51 -4.69
C GLY A 320 17.45 32.45 -5.64
N GLU A 321 16.80 32.88 -6.73
CA GLU A 321 16.15 31.95 -7.68
C GLU A 321 17.14 31.03 -8.41
N ASP A 322 18.38 31.48 -8.61
CA ASP A 322 19.43 30.75 -9.35
C ASP A 322 20.26 29.79 -8.48
N TRP A 323 19.84 29.55 -7.23
CA TRP A 323 20.61 28.80 -6.21
C TRP A 323 21.12 27.42 -6.67
N GLN A 324 20.39 26.69 -7.54
CA GLN A 324 20.85 25.39 -8.04
C GLN A 324 22.10 25.49 -8.92
N SER A 325 22.28 26.62 -9.60
CA SER A 325 23.42 26.87 -10.48
C SER A 325 24.61 27.47 -9.73
N GLU A 326 24.36 28.20 -8.64
CA GLU A 326 25.38 28.91 -7.88
C GLU A 326 26.01 28.08 -6.75
N TYR A 327 25.31 27.06 -6.24
CA TYR A 327 25.73 26.28 -5.08
C TYR A 327 25.83 24.79 -5.37
N ILE A 328 26.77 24.12 -4.68
CA ILE A 328 26.80 22.67 -4.57
C ILE A 328 25.73 22.24 -3.57
N ILE A 329 24.89 21.30 -3.97
CA ILE A 329 23.79 20.77 -3.16
C ILE A 329 24.11 19.32 -2.87
N TRP A 330 24.24 18.98 -1.59
CA TRP A 330 24.50 17.62 -1.15
C TRP A 330 23.39 17.15 -0.21
N ASP A 331 22.66 16.12 -0.63
CA ASP A 331 21.72 15.40 0.23
C ASP A 331 22.47 14.32 1.02
N CYS A 332 22.75 14.62 2.28
CA CYS A 332 23.59 13.78 3.15
C CYS A 332 22.92 12.48 3.61
N ALA A 333 21.59 12.39 3.63
CA ALA A 333 20.85 11.21 4.07
C ALA A 333 19.73 10.93 3.08
N ALA A 334 20.10 10.80 1.81
CA ALA A 334 19.18 10.88 0.69
C ALA A 334 18.13 9.76 0.68
N GLY A 335 18.37 8.65 1.38
CA GLY A 335 17.52 7.46 1.28
C GLY A 335 17.38 7.06 -0.18
N THR A 336 16.15 6.97 -0.69
CA THR A 336 15.88 6.69 -2.11
C THR A 336 15.89 7.92 -3.04
N GLY A 337 16.31 9.10 -2.55
CA GLY A 337 16.56 10.30 -3.36
C GLY A 337 15.37 11.25 -3.55
N ASN A 338 14.43 11.32 -2.61
CA ASN A 338 13.16 12.02 -2.82
C ASN A 338 13.29 13.54 -2.80
N LEU A 339 14.18 14.07 -1.97
CA LEU A 339 14.49 15.51 -1.93
C LEU A 339 15.20 16.00 -3.20
N LEU A 340 15.82 15.09 -3.94
CA LEU A 340 16.51 15.35 -5.20
C LEU A 340 15.54 15.42 -6.39
N ALA A 341 14.27 15.04 -6.18
CA ALA A 341 13.24 15.14 -7.22
C ALA A 341 13.05 16.61 -7.65
N ASN A 342 12.92 16.83 -8.96
CA ASN A 342 12.72 18.13 -9.60
C ASN A 342 13.91 19.11 -9.52
N LEU A 343 15.05 18.71 -8.95
CA LEU A 343 16.30 19.43 -9.15
C LEU A 343 16.85 19.14 -10.55
N THR A 344 17.50 20.11 -11.18
CA THR A 344 17.88 20.04 -12.60
C THR A 344 19.37 20.16 -12.85
N GLU A 345 20.12 20.82 -11.97
CA GLU A 345 21.54 21.14 -12.17
C GLU A 345 22.48 20.00 -11.74
N SER A 346 22.42 18.87 -12.47
CA SER A 346 23.18 17.64 -12.19
C SER A 346 24.66 17.79 -11.86
N ARG A 347 25.33 18.82 -12.39
CA ARG A 347 26.75 19.11 -12.10
C ARG A 347 27.01 19.50 -10.65
N ASN A 348 26.01 20.07 -10.00
CA ASN A 348 26.12 20.62 -8.66
C ASN A 348 25.46 19.74 -7.60
N LEU A 349 24.78 18.66 -8.01
CA LEU A 349 24.06 17.78 -7.09
C LEU A 349 24.92 16.59 -6.66
N TYR A 350 24.87 16.28 -5.37
CA TYR A 350 25.49 15.11 -4.74
C TYR A 350 24.50 14.44 -3.81
N ALA A 351 24.63 13.12 -3.64
CA ALA A 351 23.77 12.35 -2.75
C ALA A 351 24.58 11.29 -2.00
N SER A 352 24.37 11.21 -0.70
CA SER A 352 24.91 10.14 0.11
C SER A 352 23.86 9.56 1.06
N THR A 353 24.08 8.31 1.45
CA THR A 353 23.27 7.65 2.48
C THR A 353 24.07 6.49 3.08
N LEU A 354 23.68 6.06 4.27
CA LEU A 354 24.35 5.00 5.01
C LEU A 354 24.11 3.63 4.38
N ASP A 355 22.89 3.39 3.87
CA ASP A 355 22.47 2.09 3.35
C ASP A 355 22.87 1.94 1.88
N LYS A 356 23.64 0.89 1.57
CA LYS A 356 24.09 0.62 0.20
C LYS A 356 22.92 0.37 -0.77
N SER A 357 21.81 -0.22 -0.31
CA SER A 357 20.64 -0.46 -1.17
C SER A 357 19.98 0.84 -1.63
N ASP A 358 19.95 1.84 -0.75
CA ASP A 358 19.44 3.17 -1.06
C ASP A 358 20.35 3.90 -2.08
N VAL A 359 21.68 3.77 -1.96
CA VAL A 359 22.65 4.28 -2.95
C VAL A 359 22.39 3.72 -4.34
N GLU A 360 22.18 2.40 -4.45
CA GLU A 360 21.94 1.76 -5.75
C GLU A 360 20.58 2.16 -6.34
N ILE A 361 19.55 2.37 -5.52
CA ILE A 361 18.26 2.93 -5.98
C ILE A 361 18.44 4.33 -6.59
N ILE A 362 19.18 5.23 -5.92
CA ILE A 362 19.42 6.58 -6.46
C ILE A 362 20.22 6.49 -7.77
N LYS A 363 21.22 5.61 -7.86
CA LYS A 363 21.99 5.37 -9.10
C LYS A 363 21.11 4.87 -10.23
N GLU A 364 20.20 3.93 -9.95
CA GLU A 364 19.25 3.44 -10.95
C GLU A 364 18.31 4.55 -11.43
N LEU A 365 17.80 5.39 -10.52
CA LEU A 365 16.97 6.53 -10.87
C LEU A 365 17.73 7.57 -11.71
N ALA A 366 19.01 7.81 -11.39
CA ALA A 366 19.89 8.67 -12.18
C ALA A 366 20.17 8.09 -13.58
N HIS A 367 20.50 6.80 -13.65
CA HIS A 367 20.74 6.06 -14.90
C HIS A 367 19.54 6.12 -15.84
N ASN A 368 18.35 5.92 -15.28
CA ASN A 368 17.07 6.00 -15.98
C ASN A 368 16.57 7.44 -16.20
N LYS A 369 17.40 8.46 -15.91
CA LYS A 369 17.12 9.90 -16.07
C LYS A 369 15.87 10.39 -15.33
N ARG A 370 15.49 9.70 -14.24
CA ARG A 370 14.40 10.12 -13.33
C ARG A 370 14.89 11.12 -12.28
N LEU A 371 16.19 11.11 -11.97
CA LEU A 371 16.87 12.16 -11.21
C LEU A 371 17.95 12.79 -12.07
N ALA A 372 18.07 14.12 -12.04
CA ALA A 372 19.12 14.85 -12.74
C ALA A 372 20.42 14.79 -11.94
N LEU A 373 21.04 13.62 -11.84
CA LEU A 373 22.21 13.37 -10.99
C LEU A 373 23.23 12.52 -11.75
N PHE A 374 24.53 12.76 -11.56
CA PHE A 374 25.55 11.88 -12.11
C PHE A 374 25.83 10.70 -11.18
N GLU A 375 26.02 9.51 -11.74
CA GLU A 375 26.28 8.29 -10.94
C GLU A 375 27.51 8.43 -10.03
N ASN A 376 28.56 9.13 -10.48
CA ASN A 376 29.76 9.39 -9.70
C ASN A 376 29.57 10.45 -8.58
N HIS A 377 28.39 11.06 -8.47
CA HIS A 377 28.01 11.96 -7.38
C HIS A 377 27.14 11.26 -6.32
N ILE A 378 26.91 9.94 -6.47
CA ILE A 378 26.10 9.13 -5.57
C ILE A 378 27.00 8.12 -4.87
N PHE A 379 27.10 8.21 -3.55
CA PHE A 379 28.04 7.38 -2.79
C PHE A 379 27.49 6.99 -1.42
N GLN A 380 27.91 5.82 -0.93
CA GLN A 380 27.66 5.40 0.44
C GLN A 380 28.56 6.23 1.36
N PHE A 381 28.01 6.77 2.46
CA PHE A 381 28.78 7.54 3.42
C PHE A 381 28.19 7.39 4.83
N ASP A 382 29.02 6.95 5.77
CA ASP A 382 28.72 6.89 7.19
C ASP A 382 29.25 8.15 7.90
N PHE A 383 28.37 9.12 8.18
CA PHE A 383 28.76 10.39 8.80
C PHE A 383 29.38 10.26 10.20
N LEU A 384 29.25 9.11 10.85
CA LEU A 384 29.83 8.89 12.17
C LEU A 384 31.21 8.24 12.10
N ASN A 385 31.50 7.49 11.03
CA ASN A 385 32.68 6.63 10.95
C ASN A 385 33.59 6.93 9.75
N ASP A 386 33.05 7.49 8.67
CA ASP A 386 33.80 7.83 7.46
C ASP A 386 34.41 9.23 7.56
N ILE A 387 35.62 9.38 7.03
CA ILE A 387 36.36 10.65 7.05
C ILE A 387 36.01 11.41 5.77
N LEU A 388 35.40 12.59 5.94
CA LEU A 388 34.97 13.46 4.83
C LEU A 388 36.14 14.06 4.01
N LEU A 389 37.32 14.12 4.60
CA LEU A 389 38.48 14.79 4.03
C LEU A 389 39.48 13.77 3.50
N ASP A 390 39.57 13.67 2.18
CA ASP A 390 40.74 13.09 1.53
C ASP A 390 41.99 13.90 1.89
N LYS A 391 43.12 13.20 2.07
CA LYS A 391 44.42 13.87 2.01
C LYS A 391 44.52 14.55 0.64
N PRO A 392 44.96 15.82 0.55
CA PRO A 392 45.07 16.50 -0.74
C PRO A 392 45.89 15.64 -1.69
N CYS A 393 45.38 15.41 -2.90
CA CYS A 393 46.11 14.61 -3.88
C CYS A 393 47.49 15.24 -4.13
N GLU A 394 48.48 14.45 -4.55
CA GLU A 394 49.88 14.91 -4.66
C GLU A 394 50.05 16.20 -5.48
N LYS A 395 49.13 16.48 -6.42
CA LYS A 395 49.09 17.73 -7.20
C LYS A 395 48.68 18.97 -6.38
N HIS A 396 47.86 18.81 -5.35
CA HIS A 396 47.35 19.89 -4.47
C HIS A 396 47.99 19.90 -3.08
N ALA A 397 48.80 18.88 -2.75
CA ALA A 397 49.59 18.85 -1.52
C ALA A 397 50.64 19.99 -1.48
N ASN A 398 51.16 20.41 -2.64
CA ASN A 398 52.18 21.46 -2.73
C ASN A 398 51.63 22.89 -2.65
N SER A 399 50.32 23.10 -2.79
CA SER A 399 49.69 24.44 -2.65
C SER A 399 49.27 24.76 -1.22
N ALA A 400 49.18 23.76 -0.33
CA ALA A 400 48.79 23.96 1.07
C ALA A 400 49.93 24.50 1.96
N ASN A 401 51.18 24.48 1.48
CA ASN A 401 52.36 24.93 2.25
C ASN A 401 52.79 26.39 1.93
N SER A 402 52.05 27.16 1.13
CA SER A 402 52.44 28.51 0.73
C SER A 402 51.56 29.67 1.21
N THR A 403 50.53 29.44 2.04
CA THR A 403 49.80 30.55 2.68
C THR A 403 49.62 30.28 4.18
N GLY A 404 50.39 31.02 4.97
CA GLY A 404 50.38 30.97 6.42
C GLY A 404 49.10 31.52 7.05
N GLY A 405 48.86 31.04 8.28
CA GLY A 405 48.19 31.75 9.38
C GLY A 405 46.83 32.37 9.10
N GLY A 406 45.76 31.65 9.42
CA GLY A 406 44.42 32.24 9.48
C GLY A 406 43.33 31.25 9.88
N ASP A 407 42.98 31.30 11.17
CA ASP A 407 41.69 30.98 11.81
C ASP A 407 40.85 29.80 11.23
N ARG A 408 40.86 28.65 11.94
CA ARG A 408 39.82 27.62 11.77
C ARG A 408 38.63 27.97 12.66
N ARG A 409 37.63 28.64 12.08
CA ARG A 409 36.24 28.66 12.56
C ARG A 409 35.29 28.27 11.43
N GLY A 410 34.41 27.29 11.71
CA GLY A 410 33.30 26.83 10.86
C GLY A 410 33.78 26.01 9.65
N LEU A 411 33.19 24.87 9.29
CA LEU A 411 31.91 24.24 9.60
C LEU A 411 32.15 22.75 9.83
#